data_AF-A0A090QKS7-F1
#
_entry.id   AF-A0A090QKS7-F1
#
_cell.length_a   1.000
_cell.length_b   1.000
_cell.length_c   1.000
_cell.angle_alpha   90.00
_cell.angle_beta   90.00
_cell.angle_gamma   90.00
#
_symmetry.space_group_name_H-M   'P 1'
#
loop_
_entity.id
_entity.type
_entity.pdbx_description
1 polymer ?
#
loop_
_entity_poly.entity_id
_entity_poly.type
_entity_poly.pdbx_seq_one_letter_code
_entity_poly.pdbx_strand_id
1 'polypeptide(L)'
;MNVDMDIYSILNFSFFGVAKDGSMHSGDLRNKSIYQPNAVQEPGPLLHPDVYSSWDFHILWGELEYIHEYPGNEPWQADALAKVKAQGFVKDGRGWKHEPTGIVGQMPIPLKKEGGAPGLIELADQKGVKVMASIGGWSMSKHFPEMAADPVKKERFLKDVDALLALGFHGIDIDWEYPGAGGMNFTGTEADFANFEQLMEDIRERIGPDRLLTAAFKAVPAALEASTGIA
;
A
#
# COMPACT_ATOMS: atom_id res chain seq x y z
N MET A 1 3.36 8.44 17.22
CA MET A 1 4.09 7.20 16.83
C MET A 1 5.31 7.06 17.72
N ASN A 2 5.66 5.85 18.16
CA ASN A 2 6.77 5.60 19.11
C ASN A 2 7.90 4.79 18.46
N VAL A 3 8.41 5.28 17.33
CA VAL A 3 9.54 4.68 16.60
C VAL A 3 10.74 5.60 16.77
N ASP A 4 11.86 5.06 17.25
CA ASP A 4 13.13 5.77 17.31
C ASP A 4 13.74 5.81 15.90
N MET A 5 13.57 6.94 15.22
CA MET A 5 14.04 7.11 13.84
C MET A 5 15.57 7.25 13.73
N ASP A 6 16.27 7.52 14.84
CA ASP A 6 17.71 7.84 14.80
C ASP A 6 18.57 6.58 14.57
N ILE A 7 17.98 5.38 14.66
CA ILE A 7 18.66 4.09 14.45
C ILE A 7 18.34 3.41 13.10
N TYR A 8 17.48 4.03 12.27
CA TYR A 8 17.06 3.46 10.99
C TYR A 8 17.47 4.35 9.81
N SER A 9 17.74 3.74 8.67
CA SER A 9 17.87 4.44 7.39
C SER A 9 16.65 4.22 6.49
N ILE A 10 16.02 3.05 6.60
CA ILE A 10 14.85 2.64 5.83
C ILE A 10 13.89 1.89 6.77
N LEU A 11 12.60 2.17 6.64
CA LEU A 11 11.51 1.43 7.27
C LEU A 11 10.61 0.85 6.17
N ASN A 12 10.20 -0.41 6.32
CA ASN A 12 9.17 -1.00 5.49
C ASN A 12 7.82 -0.90 6.20
N PHE A 13 6.85 -0.22 5.58
CA PHE A 13 5.47 -0.25 6.03
C PHE A 13 4.83 -1.55 5.56
N SER A 14 4.64 -2.44 6.51
CA SER A 14 4.15 -3.80 6.31
C SER A 14 2.70 -3.91 6.81
N PHE A 15 1.73 -4.25 5.97
CA PHE A 15 1.84 -4.62 4.55
C PHE A 15 0.59 -4.16 3.78
N PHE A 16 0.76 -3.95 2.48
CA PHE A 16 -0.32 -4.01 1.51
C PHE A 16 -0.43 -5.44 0.96
N GLY A 17 -1.63 -5.92 0.67
CA GLY A 17 -1.85 -7.25 0.10
C GLY A 17 -2.27 -7.20 -1.37
N VAL A 18 -2.12 -8.31 -2.09
CA VAL A 18 -2.58 -8.47 -3.48
C VAL A 18 -3.91 -9.23 -3.51
N ALA A 19 -4.92 -8.67 -4.15
CA ALA A 19 -6.22 -9.29 -4.35
C ALA A 19 -6.31 -10.10 -5.64
N LYS A 20 -7.34 -10.96 -5.73
CA LYS A 20 -7.56 -11.87 -6.87
C LYS A 20 -7.65 -11.22 -8.25
N ASP A 21 -8.00 -9.92 -8.29
CA ASP A 21 -8.13 -9.15 -9.53
C ASP A 21 -6.86 -8.37 -9.91
N GLY A 22 -5.79 -8.49 -9.11
CA GLY A 22 -4.52 -7.80 -9.28
C GLY A 22 -4.40 -6.46 -8.56
N SER A 23 -5.49 -5.93 -7.99
CA SER A 23 -5.42 -4.71 -7.17
C SER A 23 -4.75 -4.98 -5.83
N MET A 24 -4.21 -3.93 -5.22
CA MET A 24 -3.72 -3.94 -3.85
C MET A 24 -4.82 -3.53 -2.87
N HIS A 25 -4.68 -3.95 -1.61
CA HIS A 25 -5.57 -3.56 -0.52
C HIS A 25 -4.80 -3.35 0.79
N SER A 26 -5.40 -2.60 1.71
CA SER A 26 -4.90 -2.42 3.07
C SER A 26 -4.73 -3.75 3.80
N GLY A 27 -3.66 -3.87 4.60
CA GLY A 27 -3.42 -5.04 5.46
C GLY A 27 -4.54 -5.30 6.47
N ASP A 28 -5.30 -4.28 6.87
CA ASP A 28 -6.46 -4.43 7.76
C ASP A 28 -7.56 -5.32 7.15
N LEU A 29 -7.63 -5.36 5.81
CA LEU A 29 -8.61 -6.13 5.04
C LEU A 29 -8.12 -7.52 4.67
N ARG A 30 -6.98 -7.95 5.21
CA ARG A 30 -6.48 -9.32 5.00
C ARG A 30 -7.53 -10.33 5.41
N ASN A 31 -7.86 -11.24 4.49
CA ASN A 31 -8.70 -12.38 4.78
C ASN A 31 -8.05 -13.26 5.86
N LYS A 32 -8.65 -13.26 7.06
CA LYS A 32 -8.13 -14.03 8.22
C LYS A 32 -8.17 -15.54 8.01
N SER A 33 -8.93 -16.01 7.02
CA SER A 33 -9.06 -17.42 6.65
C SER A 33 -8.28 -17.79 5.39
N ILE A 34 -7.39 -16.92 4.89
CA ILE A 34 -6.69 -17.10 3.61
C ILE A 34 -5.84 -18.37 3.52
N TYR A 35 -5.50 -18.99 4.66
CA TYR A 35 -4.80 -20.26 4.75
C TYR A 35 -5.66 -21.47 4.33
N GLN A 36 -6.97 -21.30 4.18
CA GLN A 36 -7.87 -22.37 3.75
C GLN A 36 -7.77 -22.60 2.22
N PRO A 37 -7.85 -23.84 1.71
CA PRO A 37 -7.59 -24.17 0.31
C PRO A 37 -8.36 -23.34 -0.74
N ASN A 38 -9.60 -22.93 -0.41
CA ASN A 38 -10.47 -22.18 -1.32
C ASN A 38 -10.68 -20.72 -0.91
N ALA A 39 -10.00 -20.26 0.15
CA ALA A 39 -10.10 -18.87 0.55
C ALA A 39 -9.36 -17.99 -0.46
N VAL A 40 -9.95 -16.83 -0.75
CA VAL A 40 -9.44 -15.87 -1.73
C VAL A 40 -9.36 -14.51 -1.05
N GLN A 41 -8.39 -13.69 -1.44
CA GLN A 41 -8.37 -12.30 -1.05
C GLN A 41 -9.20 -11.50 -2.04
N GLU A 42 -10.32 -10.97 -1.56
CA GLU A 42 -11.18 -10.11 -2.35
C GLU A 42 -10.54 -8.71 -2.49
N PRO A 43 -10.84 -7.99 -3.59
CA PRO A 43 -10.44 -6.60 -3.74
C PRO A 43 -10.95 -5.74 -2.59
N GLY A 44 -10.16 -4.75 -2.21
CA GLY A 44 -10.48 -3.80 -1.16
C GLY A 44 -9.78 -2.47 -1.42
N PRO A 45 -10.12 -1.40 -0.68
CA PRO A 45 -9.43 -0.15 -0.80
C PRO A 45 -7.95 -0.28 -0.37
N LEU A 46 -7.10 0.50 -1.04
CA LEU A 46 -5.66 0.54 -0.78
C LEU A 46 -5.32 0.97 0.66
N LEU A 47 -6.05 1.96 1.19
CA LEU A 47 -6.10 2.29 2.62
C LEU A 47 -7.52 2.05 3.13
N HIS A 48 -7.67 1.45 4.31
CA HIS A 48 -8.99 1.16 4.86
C HIS A 48 -9.65 2.45 5.39
N PRO A 49 -10.76 2.92 4.79
CA PRO A 49 -11.28 4.26 5.09
C PRO A 49 -12.07 4.34 6.40
N ASP A 50 -12.26 3.23 7.12
CA ASP A 50 -12.97 3.24 8.41
C ASP A 50 -12.03 3.73 9.52
N VAL A 51 -12.18 5.01 9.85
CA VAL A 51 -11.38 5.73 10.85
C VAL A 51 -11.50 5.17 12.28
N TYR A 52 -12.50 4.30 12.54
CA TYR A 52 -12.69 3.72 13.87
C TYR A 52 -12.04 2.34 14.02
N SER A 53 -11.86 1.62 12.91
CA SER A 53 -11.32 0.25 12.92
C SER A 53 -9.98 0.10 12.22
N SER A 54 -9.52 1.13 11.50
CA SER A 54 -8.22 1.19 10.84
C SER A 54 -7.29 2.24 11.45
N TRP A 55 -6.00 1.94 11.40
CA TRP A 55 -4.93 2.88 11.76
C TRP A 55 -4.22 3.47 10.54
N ASP A 56 -4.60 3.10 9.32
CA ASP A 56 -3.90 3.51 8.09
C ASP A 56 -3.70 5.02 8.00
N PHE A 57 -4.77 5.81 8.16
CA PHE A 57 -4.68 7.27 8.12
C PHE A 57 -3.93 7.86 9.31
N HIS A 58 -4.09 7.29 10.51
CA HIS A 58 -3.36 7.77 11.68
C HIS A 58 -1.86 7.55 11.54
N ILE A 59 -1.46 6.41 10.96
CA ILE A 59 -0.06 6.11 10.72
C ILE A 59 0.46 6.98 9.59
N LEU A 60 -0.25 7.14 8.48
CA LEU A 60 0.26 7.84 7.31
C LEU A 60 0.15 9.37 7.41
N TRP A 61 -0.94 9.89 7.95
CA TRP A 61 -1.23 11.33 8.00
C TRP A 61 -1.07 11.93 9.40
N GLY A 62 -0.92 11.11 10.45
CA GLY A 62 -0.62 11.55 11.81
C GLY A 62 -1.86 11.76 12.67
N GLU A 63 -1.81 12.74 13.56
CA GLU A 63 -2.97 13.10 14.39
C GLU A 63 -4.09 13.68 13.51
N LEU A 64 -5.30 13.13 13.67
CA LEU A 64 -6.46 13.49 12.85
C LEU A 64 -7.49 14.28 13.65
N GLU A 65 -8.17 15.19 12.96
CA GLU A 65 -9.45 15.78 13.37
C GLU A 65 -10.56 15.36 12.40
N TYR A 66 -11.78 15.24 12.90
CA TYR A 66 -12.88 14.63 12.15
C TYR A 66 -13.97 15.65 11.80
N ILE A 67 -14.36 15.67 10.53
CA ILE A 67 -15.52 16.42 10.04
C ILE A 67 -16.64 15.43 9.72
N HIS A 68 -17.71 15.43 10.53
CA HIS A 68 -18.79 14.44 10.46
C HIS A 68 -19.80 14.68 9.33
N GLU A 69 -19.75 15.84 8.68
CA GLU A 69 -20.58 16.19 7.53
C GLU A 69 -19.79 17.09 6.58
N TYR A 70 -19.96 16.90 5.28
CA TYR A 70 -19.29 17.72 4.29
C TYR A 70 -19.75 19.19 4.43
N PRO A 71 -18.85 20.15 4.75
CA PRO A 71 -19.26 21.53 5.01
C PRO A 71 -19.94 22.17 3.80
N GLY A 72 -21.04 22.88 4.04
CA GLY A 72 -21.73 23.69 3.02
C GLY A 72 -21.11 25.07 2.84
N ASN A 73 -21.77 25.92 2.05
CA ASN A 73 -21.32 27.29 1.77
C ASN A 73 -21.83 28.32 2.80
N GLU A 74 -22.33 27.85 3.95
CA GLU A 74 -22.85 28.73 5.00
C GLU A 74 -21.71 29.45 5.75
N PRO A 75 -21.88 30.71 6.17
CA PRO A 75 -20.80 31.49 6.79
C PRO A 75 -20.16 30.82 8.02
N TRP A 76 -20.93 30.12 8.84
CA TRP A 76 -20.42 29.40 10.02
C TRP A 76 -19.68 28.10 9.68
N GLN A 77 -19.75 27.63 8.43
CA GLN A 77 -19.03 26.46 7.93
C GLN A 77 -17.80 26.84 7.09
N ALA A 78 -17.56 28.14 6.86
CA ALA A 78 -16.51 28.63 5.96
C ALA A 78 -15.13 28.09 6.33
N ASP A 79 -14.78 28.09 7.61
CA ASP A 79 -13.48 27.61 8.10
C ASP A 79 -13.32 26.10 7.90
N ALA A 80 -14.36 25.32 8.22
CA ALA A 80 -14.35 23.88 8.01
C ALA A 80 -14.26 23.53 6.51
N LEU A 81 -15.01 24.26 5.66
CA LEU A 81 -14.94 24.08 4.21
C LEU A 81 -13.55 24.42 3.67
N ALA A 82 -12.95 25.50 4.16
CA ALA A 82 -11.59 25.90 3.79
C ALA A 82 -10.56 24.83 4.18
N LYS A 83 -10.65 24.29 5.41
CA LYS A 83 -9.79 23.19 5.88
C LYS A 83 -9.92 21.92 5.02
N VAL A 84 -11.16 21.48 4.77
CA VAL A 84 -11.45 20.30 3.94
C VAL A 84 -10.85 20.46 2.54
N LYS A 85 -11.08 21.61 1.90
CA LYS A 85 -10.54 21.90 0.56
C LYS A 85 -9.01 22.04 0.55
N ALA A 86 -8.43 22.68 1.57
CA ALA A 86 -6.98 22.86 1.68
C ALA A 86 -6.25 21.52 1.77
N GLN A 87 -6.88 20.51 2.35
CA GLN A 87 -6.37 19.14 2.42
C GLN A 87 -6.86 18.26 1.25
N GLY A 88 -7.42 18.84 0.18
CA GLY A 88 -7.73 18.10 -1.05
C GLY A 88 -8.94 17.16 -0.95
N PHE A 89 -9.78 17.30 0.07
CA PHE A 89 -11.02 16.54 0.16
C PHE A 89 -12.14 17.22 -0.63
N VAL A 90 -12.86 16.41 -1.42
CA VAL A 90 -14.06 16.80 -2.18
C VAL A 90 -15.24 15.91 -1.82
N LYS A 91 -16.45 16.39 -2.05
CA LYS A 91 -17.68 15.64 -1.78
C LYS A 91 -17.82 14.51 -2.80
N ASP A 92 -18.05 13.29 -2.34
CA ASP A 92 -18.30 12.13 -3.20
C ASP A 92 -19.50 11.32 -2.69
N GLY A 93 -20.64 11.45 -3.36
CA GLY A 93 -21.90 10.85 -2.93
C GLY A 93 -22.28 11.23 -1.49
N ARG A 94 -22.35 10.22 -0.61
CA ARG A 94 -22.62 10.38 0.85
C ARG A 94 -21.35 10.52 1.69
N GLY A 95 -20.19 10.47 1.07
CA GLY A 95 -18.90 10.52 1.73
C GLY A 95 -18.00 11.57 1.11
N TRP A 96 -16.73 11.21 0.97
CA TRP A 96 -15.68 12.09 0.52
C TRP A 96 -14.72 11.35 -0.41
N LYS A 97 -14.03 12.12 -1.24
CA LYS A 97 -12.87 11.69 -2.02
C LYS A 97 -11.69 12.60 -1.66
N HIS A 98 -10.53 12.01 -1.41
CA HIS A 98 -9.28 12.75 -1.31
C HIS A 98 -8.66 12.79 -2.71
N GLU A 99 -8.75 13.93 -3.41
CA GLU A 99 -8.32 14.05 -4.80
C GLU A 99 -6.85 13.68 -5.04
N PRO A 100 -5.89 14.08 -4.18
CA PRO A 100 -4.48 13.75 -4.40
C PRO A 100 -4.19 12.26 -4.45
N THR A 101 -4.95 11.45 -3.70
CA THR A 101 -4.71 9.99 -3.59
C THR A 101 -5.77 9.15 -4.29
N GLY A 102 -6.89 9.76 -4.71
CA GLY A 102 -8.04 9.08 -5.28
C GLY A 102 -8.87 8.26 -4.29
N ILE A 103 -8.49 8.20 -3.01
CA ILE A 103 -9.16 7.41 -1.97
C ILE A 103 -10.55 7.98 -1.70
N VAL A 104 -11.53 7.10 -1.60
CA VAL A 104 -12.90 7.43 -1.24
C VAL A 104 -13.28 6.80 0.09
N GLY A 105 -14.12 7.48 0.87
CA GLY A 105 -14.55 7.01 2.18
C GLY A 105 -15.92 7.53 2.58
N GLN A 106 -16.51 6.91 3.60
CA GLN A 106 -17.72 7.42 4.25
C GLN A 106 -17.34 8.45 5.33
N MET A 107 -18.32 9.19 5.82
CA MET A 107 -18.11 10.12 6.94
C MET A 107 -17.63 9.39 8.22
N PRO A 108 -16.80 10.03 9.06
CA PRO A 108 -16.30 11.41 8.93
C PRO A 108 -15.14 11.56 7.94
N ILE A 109 -14.85 12.80 7.53
CA ILE A 109 -13.63 13.16 6.80
C ILE A 109 -12.45 13.17 7.77
N PRO A 110 -11.39 12.36 7.54
CA PRO A 110 -10.19 12.32 8.37
C PRO A 110 -9.19 13.42 7.96
N LEU A 111 -9.33 14.61 8.53
CA LEU A 111 -8.38 15.70 8.27
C LEU A 111 -7.14 15.53 9.13
N LYS A 112 -5.96 15.80 8.58
CA LYS A 112 -4.77 16.03 9.40
C LYS A 112 -5.01 17.24 10.29
N LYS A 113 -4.79 17.06 11.60
CA LYS A 113 -5.01 18.11 12.59
C LYS A 113 -3.89 19.15 12.50
N GLU A 114 -4.26 20.42 12.46
CA GLU A 114 -3.31 21.52 12.49
C GLU A 114 -2.53 21.53 13.81
N GLY A 115 -1.20 21.56 13.72
CA GLY A 115 -0.30 21.44 14.88
C GLY A 115 -0.32 20.06 15.55
N GLY A 116 -0.99 19.07 14.95
CA GLY A 116 -1.02 17.69 15.43
C GLY A 116 0.30 16.94 15.21
N ALA A 117 0.43 15.78 15.85
CA ALA A 117 1.59 14.91 15.65
C ALA A 117 1.73 14.46 14.18
N PRO A 118 2.97 14.36 13.65
CA PRO A 118 3.20 13.96 12.26
C PRO A 118 2.87 12.49 12.00
N GLY A 119 2.55 12.20 10.74
CA GLY A 119 2.46 10.82 10.23
C GLY A 119 3.84 10.18 10.07
N LEU A 120 3.86 8.90 9.68
CA LEU A 120 5.06 8.08 9.54
C LEU A 120 6.02 8.65 8.51
N ILE A 121 5.51 8.94 7.32
CA ILE A 121 6.33 9.43 6.21
C ILE A 121 6.89 10.82 6.55
N GLU A 122 6.05 11.71 7.09
CA GLU A 122 6.48 13.04 7.52
C GLU A 122 7.52 12.99 8.64
N LEU A 123 7.35 12.14 9.65
CA LEU A 123 8.33 11.98 10.73
C LEU A 123 9.65 11.40 10.19
N ALA A 124 9.56 10.44 9.28
CA ALA A 124 10.73 9.85 8.64
C ALA A 124 11.49 10.89 7.79
N ASP A 125 10.78 11.73 7.02
CA ASP A 125 11.37 12.82 6.24
C ASP A 125 12.13 13.82 7.11
N GLN A 126 11.54 14.22 8.24
CA GLN A 126 12.19 15.11 9.23
C GLN A 126 13.50 14.54 9.78
N LYS A 127 13.67 13.21 9.71
CA LYS A 127 14.82 12.47 10.25
C LYS A 127 15.73 11.91 9.16
N GLY A 128 15.43 12.15 7.88
CA GLY A 128 16.20 11.62 6.75
C GLY A 128 16.04 10.10 6.55
N VAL A 129 15.01 9.49 7.13
CA VAL A 129 14.68 8.07 7.00
C VAL A 129 13.76 7.85 5.80
N LYS A 130 13.96 6.77 5.06
CA LYS A 130 13.09 6.37 3.95
C LYS A 130 12.02 5.40 4.41
N VAL A 131 10.83 5.49 3.82
CA VAL A 131 9.70 4.61 4.11
C VAL A 131 9.26 3.94 2.83
N MET A 132 9.34 2.61 2.79
CA MET A 132 8.94 1.76 1.68
C MET A 132 7.51 1.28 1.90
N ALA A 133 6.71 1.19 0.83
CA ALA A 133 5.49 0.40 0.87
C ALA A 133 5.87 -1.06 0.62
N SER A 134 5.63 -1.95 1.58
CA SER A 134 5.90 -3.38 1.43
C SER A 134 4.63 -4.12 1.05
N ILE A 135 4.67 -4.87 -0.05
CA ILE A 135 3.54 -5.56 -0.64
C ILE A 135 3.73 -7.07 -0.48
N GLY A 136 2.75 -7.73 0.12
CA GLY A 136 2.73 -9.18 0.30
C GLY A 136 3.00 -9.61 1.73
N GLY A 137 4.13 -10.28 1.92
CA GLY A 137 4.46 -11.07 3.08
C GLY A 137 3.77 -12.44 3.08
N TRP A 138 4.14 -13.27 4.04
CA TRP A 138 3.73 -14.68 4.15
C TRP A 138 2.23 -14.95 3.96
N SER A 139 1.36 -14.07 4.48
CA SER A 139 -0.10 -14.29 4.42
C SER A 139 -0.80 -13.62 3.23
N MET A 140 -0.18 -12.66 2.56
CA MET A 140 -0.83 -11.87 1.49
C MET A 140 -0.15 -12.02 0.13
N SER A 141 0.71 -13.05 -0.01
CA SER A 141 1.36 -13.39 -1.27
C SER A 141 0.51 -14.25 -2.22
N LYS A 142 -0.70 -14.68 -1.80
CA LYS A 142 -1.52 -15.67 -2.52
C LYS A 142 -1.69 -15.40 -4.01
N HIS A 143 -1.92 -14.12 -4.34
CA HIS A 143 -2.33 -13.72 -5.68
C HIS A 143 -1.20 -13.14 -6.54
N PHE A 144 0.05 -13.16 -6.06
CA PHE A 144 1.19 -12.73 -6.87
C PHE A 144 1.36 -13.53 -8.17
N PRO A 145 1.32 -14.89 -8.19
CA PRO A 145 1.59 -15.64 -9.41
C PRO A 145 0.66 -15.25 -10.56
N GLU A 146 -0.65 -15.22 -10.32
CA GLU A 146 -1.61 -14.85 -11.35
C GLU A 146 -1.66 -13.34 -11.63
N MET A 147 -1.30 -12.49 -10.67
CA MET A 147 -1.20 -11.05 -10.90
C MET A 147 -0.04 -10.74 -11.83
N ALA A 148 1.14 -11.33 -11.58
CA ALA A 148 2.33 -11.10 -12.38
C ALA A 148 2.23 -11.70 -13.80
N ALA A 149 1.52 -12.83 -13.95
CA ALA A 149 1.33 -13.51 -15.23
C ALA A 149 0.26 -12.88 -16.15
N ASP A 150 -0.68 -12.11 -15.61
CA ASP A 150 -1.81 -11.53 -16.35
C ASP A 150 -1.59 -10.02 -16.58
N PRO A 151 -1.42 -9.55 -17.84
CA PRO A 151 -1.18 -8.13 -18.12
C PRO A 151 -2.26 -7.18 -17.58
N VAL A 152 -3.52 -7.61 -17.51
CA VAL A 152 -4.62 -6.78 -17.01
C VAL A 152 -4.53 -6.64 -15.49
N LYS A 153 -4.17 -7.72 -14.79
CA LYS A 153 -3.98 -7.69 -13.33
C LYS A 153 -2.71 -6.92 -12.96
N LYS A 154 -1.62 -7.15 -13.69
CA LYS A 154 -0.36 -6.42 -13.51
C LYS A 154 -0.53 -4.92 -13.70
N GLU A 155 -1.30 -4.48 -14.69
CA GLU A 155 -1.58 -3.04 -14.87
C GLU A 155 -2.39 -2.45 -13.70
N ARG A 156 -3.28 -3.22 -13.06
CA ARG A 156 -3.95 -2.75 -11.82
C ARG A 156 -2.95 -2.60 -10.68
N PHE A 157 -2.09 -3.59 -10.50
CA PHE A 157 -1.02 -3.55 -9.52
C PHE A 157 -0.10 -2.32 -9.73
N LEU A 158 0.32 -2.04 -10.97
CA LEU A 158 1.18 -0.90 -11.29
C LEU A 158 0.48 0.45 -11.07
N LYS A 159 -0.84 0.54 -11.23
CA LYS A 159 -1.60 1.74 -10.84
C LYS A 159 -1.62 1.95 -9.33
N ASP A 160 -1.71 0.88 -8.56
CA ASP A 160 -1.63 0.97 -7.10
C ASP A 160 -0.22 1.32 -6.62
N VAL A 161 0.83 0.94 -7.36
CA VAL A 161 2.20 1.46 -7.15
C VAL A 161 2.24 2.99 -7.26
N ASP A 162 1.64 3.57 -8.31
CA ASP A 162 1.57 5.04 -8.44
C ASP A 162 0.81 5.67 -7.26
N ALA A 163 -0.30 5.06 -6.84
CA ALA A 163 -1.09 5.55 -5.72
C ALA A 163 -0.30 5.52 -4.39
N LEU A 164 0.49 4.47 -4.15
CA LEU A 164 1.40 4.40 -3.00
C LEU A 164 2.47 5.50 -3.07
N LEU A 165 3.08 5.73 -4.24
CA LEU A 165 4.04 6.83 -4.38
C LEU A 165 3.40 8.21 -4.18
N ALA A 166 2.15 8.39 -4.61
CA ALA A 166 1.37 9.61 -4.38
C ALA A 166 1.01 9.82 -2.90
N LEU A 167 0.97 8.75 -2.09
CA LEU A 167 0.86 8.83 -0.62
C LEU A 167 2.16 9.29 0.06
N GLY A 168 3.27 9.41 -0.68
CA GLY A 168 4.56 9.87 -0.18
C GLY A 168 5.57 8.76 0.11
N PHE A 169 5.26 7.50 -0.19
CA PHE A 169 6.23 6.42 -0.04
C PHE A 169 7.48 6.66 -0.90
N HIS A 170 8.64 6.31 -0.34
CA HIS A 170 9.94 6.53 -0.96
C HIS A 170 10.32 5.48 -2.00
N GLY A 171 9.63 4.34 -1.96
CA GLY A 171 9.86 3.24 -2.86
C GLY A 171 8.94 2.07 -2.56
N ILE A 172 9.12 1.02 -3.34
CA ILE A 172 8.31 -0.20 -3.34
C ILE A 172 9.19 -1.37 -2.90
N ASP A 173 8.66 -2.18 -2.00
CA ASP A 173 9.26 -3.41 -1.52
C ASP A 173 8.33 -4.59 -1.87
N ILE A 174 8.82 -5.55 -2.65
CA ILE A 174 8.05 -6.74 -3.03
C ILE A 174 8.43 -7.90 -2.12
N ASP A 175 7.49 -8.30 -1.26
CA ASP A 175 7.62 -9.44 -0.36
C ASP A 175 6.74 -10.59 -0.87
N TRP A 176 7.04 -11.09 -2.07
CA TRP A 176 6.40 -12.28 -2.62
C TRP A 176 7.07 -13.52 -2.05
N GLU A 177 6.35 -14.25 -1.21
CA GLU A 177 6.88 -15.44 -0.52
C GLU A 177 6.21 -16.75 -0.98
N TYR A 178 6.72 -17.49 -1.98
CA TYR A 178 7.85 -17.17 -2.88
C TYR A 178 7.55 -17.55 -4.35
N PRO A 179 8.15 -16.86 -5.34
CA PRO A 179 8.14 -17.29 -6.74
C PRO A 179 8.62 -18.74 -6.90
N GLY A 180 7.97 -19.52 -7.76
CA GLY A 180 8.41 -20.85 -8.15
C GLY A 180 8.00 -21.95 -7.19
N ALA A 181 8.35 -21.81 -5.91
CA ALA A 181 8.09 -22.83 -4.90
C ALA A 181 6.67 -22.76 -4.31
N GLY A 182 6.01 -21.60 -4.37
CA GLY A 182 4.79 -21.34 -3.63
C GLY A 182 5.06 -20.92 -2.18
N GLY A 183 3.97 -20.67 -1.45
CA GLY A 183 4.00 -20.15 -0.10
C GLY A 183 2.95 -20.77 0.79
N MET A 184 2.51 -20.03 1.80
CA MET A 184 1.52 -20.47 2.78
C MET A 184 0.22 -21.00 2.15
N ASN A 185 -0.23 -20.36 1.07
CA ASN A 185 -1.61 -20.44 0.59
C ASN A 185 -1.76 -20.40 -0.94
N PHE A 186 -0.67 -20.65 -1.66
CA PHE A 186 -0.60 -20.76 -3.12
C PHE A 186 0.53 -21.70 -3.54
N THR A 187 0.43 -22.25 -4.73
CA THR A 187 1.50 -23.00 -5.39
C THR A 187 2.17 -22.12 -6.44
N GLY A 188 3.50 -22.17 -6.51
CA GLY A 188 4.26 -21.48 -7.55
C GLY A 188 4.54 -22.37 -8.76
N THR A 189 5.09 -21.75 -9.80
CA THR A 189 5.56 -22.42 -11.03
C THR A 189 6.88 -21.80 -11.49
N GLU A 190 7.69 -22.52 -12.29
CA GLU A 190 8.94 -21.95 -12.83
C GLU A 190 8.73 -20.63 -13.61
N ALA A 191 7.56 -20.43 -14.21
CA ALA A 191 7.22 -19.19 -14.89
C ALA A 191 7.18 -17.97 -13.95
N ASP A 192 6.98 -18.19 -12.65
CA ASP A 192 6.95 -17.12 -11.65
C ASP A 192 8.29 -16.36 -11.58
N PHE A 193 9.42 -17.01 -11.87
CA PHE A 193 10.72 -16.32 -11.86
C PHE A 193 10.79 -15.26 -12.96
N ALA A 194 10.42 -15.63 -14.19
CA ALA A 194 10.39 -14.70 -15.32
C ALA A 194 9.30 -13.63 -15.14
N ASN A 195 8.14 -14.00 -14.60
CA ASN A 195 7.07 -13.04 -14.29
C ASN A 195 7.49 -12.06 -13.19
N PHE A 196 8.25 -12.51 -12.19
CA PHE A 196 8.79 -11.66 -11.15
C PHE A 196 9.86 -10.71 -11.69
N GLU A 197 10.78 -11.19 -12.53
CA GLU A 197 11.76 -10.33 -13.23
C GLU A 197 11.05 -9.23 -14.03
N GLN A 198 10.09 -9.59 -14.88
CA GLN A 198 9.33 -8.61 -15.66
C GLN A 198 8.54 -7.64 -14.76
N LEU A 199 7.95 -8.13 -13.66
CA LEU A 199 7.26 -7.25 -12.70
C LEU A 199 8.22 -6.21 -12.12
N MET A 200 9.43 -6.60 -11.74
CA MET A 200 10.43 -5.70 -11.18
C MET A 200 10.94 -4.68 -12.22
N GLU A 201 11.09 -5.10 -13.48
CA GLU A 201 11.40 -4.19 -14.60
C GLU A 201 10.27 -3.18 -14.83
N ASP A 202 9.02 -3.63 -14.88
CA ASP A 202 7.85 -2.77 -15.10
C ASP A 202 7.70 -1.76 -13.96
N ILE A 203 7.92 -2.18 -12.70
CA ILE A 203 7.94 -1.27 -11.55
C ILE A 203 9.08 -0.26 -11.71
N ARG A 204 10.29 -0.70 -12.06
CA ARG A 204 11.43 0.22 -12.24
C ARG A 204 11.14 1.25 -13.33
N GLU A 205 10.60 0.85 -14.48
CA GLU A 205 10.22 1.77 -15.54
C GLU A 205 9.18 2.78 -15.04
N ARG A 206 8.18 2.31 -14.28
CA ARG A 206 7.10 3.14 -13.74
C ARG A 206 7.57 4.15 -12.70
N ILE A 207 8.43 3.75 -11.77
CA ILE A 207 8.85 4.59 -10.63
C ILE A 207 10.09 5.46 -10.92
N GLY A 208 10.75 5.25 -12.06
CA GLY A 208 11.96 5.96 -12.45
C GLY A 208 13.20 5.54 -11.63
N PRO A 209 14.38 6.12 -11.89
CA PRO A 209 15.65 5.70 -11.27
C PRO A 209 15.81 6.14 -9.81
N ASP A 210 15.11 7.21 -9.39
CA ASP A 210 15.36 7.87 -8.10
C ASP A 210 14.59 7.24 -6.92
N ARG A 211 13.53 6.49 -7.21
CA ARG A 211 12.74 5.78 -6.20
C ARG A 211 13.39 4.43 -5.87
N LEU A 212 13.28 4.04 -4.61
CA LEU A 212 13.81 2.76 -4.16
C LEU A 212 12.93 1.60 -4.65
N LEU A 213 13.57 0.50 -5.03
CA LEU A 213 12.91 -0.76 -5.36
C LEU A 213 13.67 -1.88 -4.67
N THR A 214 13.00 -2.63 -3.81
CA THR A 214 13.56 -3.75 -3.05
C THR A 214 12.66 -4.96 -3.16
N ALA A 215 13.18 -6.12 -2.76
CA ALA A 215 12.40 -7.33 -2.62
C ALA A 215 12.96 -8.20 -1.49
N ALA A 216 12.09 -8.94 -0.83
CA ALA A 216 12.46 -9.96 0.14
C ALA A 216 12.65 -11.32 -0.57
N PHE A 217 13.73 -12.01 -0.21
CA PHE A 217 14.07 -13.31 -0.79
C PHE A 217 14.23 -14.37 0.29
N LYS A 218 13.90 -15.61 -0.10
CA LYS A 218 14.18 -16.77 0.74
C LYS A 218 15.69 -16.92 0.95
N ALA A 219 16.11 -17.15 2.18
CA ALA A 219 17.53 -17.38 2.52
C ALA A 219 18.06 -18.79 2.13
N VAL A 220 17.33 -19.56 1.30
CA VAL A 220 17.72 -20.91 0.89
C VAL A 220 18.41 -20.84 -0.47
N PRO A 221 19.69 -21.27 -0.60
CA PRO A 221 20.46 -21.14 -1.84
C PRO A 221 19.76 -21.68 -3.09
N ALA A 222 19.16 -22.88 -3.00
CA ALA A 222 18.45 -23.48 -4.13
C ALA A 222 17.28 -22.64 -4.66
N ALA A 223 16.64 -21.84 -3.80
CA ALA A 223 15.56 -20.94 -4.22
C ALA A 223 16.09 -19.67 -4.91
N LEU A 224 17.35 -19.30 -4.68
CA LEU A 224 18.02 -18.17 -5.34
C LEU A 224 18.60 -18.61 -6.69
N GLU A 225 19.20 -19.81 -6.75
CA GLU A 225 19.85 -20.36 -7.95
C GLU A 225 18.85 -20.72 -9.06
N ALA A 226 17.63 -21.12 -8.72
CA ALA A 226 16.57 -21.44 -9.67
C ALA A 226 16.22 -20.27 -10.61
N SER A 227 16.52 -19.02 -10.23
CA SER A 227 16.35 -17.83 -11.08
C SER A 227 17.42 -17.67 -12.17
N THR A 228 18.56 -18.39 -12.08
CA THR A 228 19.72 -18.12 -12.94
C THR A 228 19.83 -19.01 -14.17
N GLY A 229 19.10 -20.13 -14.25
CA GLY A 229 19.17 -21.04 -15.40
C GLY A 229 20.58 -21.58 -15.72
N ILE A 230 21.56 -21.41 -14.82
CA ILE A 230 22.91 -21.97 -14.97
C ILE A 230 22.94 -23.30 -14.22
N ALA A 231 22.58 -24.37 -14.94
CA ALA A 231 22.94 -25.75 -14.60
C ALA A 231 23.71 -26.35 -15.77
#